data_AF-A0A9W3C2L4-F1
#
_entry.id   AF-A0A9W3C2L4-F1
#
_cell.length_a   1.000
_cell.length_b   1.000
_cell.length_c   1.000
_cell.angle_alpha   90.00
_cell.angle_beta   90.00
_cell.angle_gamma   90.00
#
_symmetry.space_group_name_H-M   'P 1'
#
loop_
_entity.id
_entity.type
_entity.pdbx_description
1 polymer ?
#
loop_
_entity_poly.entity_id
_entity_poly.type
_entity_poly.pdbx_seq_one_letter_code
_entity_poly.pdbx_strand_id
1 'polypeptide(L)'
;MNSALSFPPFISISSVSPLPSPRTLSPRCCNSIPSQDMEAKPSQGLYPLHRCKTIHLVRHAQGVHNVEGEKNHDAYLSEDLFDAHLTPLGWQQVDNLRKHVKASGISNRIELVIVSPLLRTLQTAVGTFGGEGYIDGVDAPPLMTTGAGSSDRPAISSLNRPPFIAVESCREHLGVHPCDRRSSITKYRELFPAVDFSLA
;
A
#
# COMPACT_ATOMS: atom_id res chain seq x y z
N MET A 1 -18.52 -13.16 -28.54
CA MET A 1 -17.59 -12.17 -29.11
C MET A 1 -16.70 -11.69 -27.98
N ASN A 2 -15.53 -12.31 -27.85
CA ASN A 2 -14.60 -12.09 -26.73
C ASN A 2 -13.50 -11.14 -27.19
N SER A 3 -13.43 -9.95 -26.59
CA SER A 3 -12.27 -9.08 -26.71
C SER A 3 -11.38 -9.28 -25.50
N ALA A 4 -10.32 -10.08 -25.69
CA ALA A 4 -9.23 -10.22 -24.75
C ALA A 4 -8.31 -8.99 -24.86
N LEU A 5 -8.15 -8.23 -23.78
CA LEU A 5 -7.14 -7.18 -23.69
C LEU A 5 -5.82 -7.82 -23.24
N SER A 6 -4.90 -7.90 -24.19
CA SER A 6 -3.50 -8.29 -24.03
C SER A 6 -2.72 -7.16 -23.36
N PHE A 7 -1.98 -7.48 -22.31
CA PHE A 7 -0.95 -6.60 -21.72
C PHE A 7 0.44 -7.01 -22.26
N PRO A 8 1.38 -6.07 -22.46
CA PRO A 8 2.67 -6.37 -23.08
C PRO A 8 3.58 -7.17 -22.13
N PRO A 9 4.52 -7.98 -22.66
CA PRO A 9 5.48 -8.70 -21.85
C PRO A 9 6.55 -7.73 -21.33
N PHE A 10 6.83 -7.78 -20.03
CA PHE A 10 8.03 -7.16 -19.48
C PHE A 10 9.26 -7.91 -19.99
N ILE A 11 10.18 -7.17 -20.61
CA ILE A 11 11.46 -7.66 -21.09
C ILE A 11 12.31 -8.11 -19.89
N SER A 12 12.65 -9.39 -19.85
CA SER A 12 13.67 -9.95 -18.96
C SER A 12 15.02 -9.89 -19.68
N ILE A 13 15.91 -8.98 -19.27
CA ILE A 13 17.33 -9.04 -19.67
C ILE A 13 18.07 -9.75 -18.54
N SER A 14 18.40 -11.01 -18.78
CA SER A 14 19.38 -11.74 -17.97
C SER A 14 20.50 -12.22 -18.89
N SER A 15 21.55 -11.40 -19.04
CA SER A 15 22.88 -11.90 -19.36
C SER A 15 23.88 -11.29 -18.37
N VAL A 16 24.38 -12.13 -17.48
CA VAL A 16 25.45 -11.76 -16.54
C VAL A 16 26.76 -12.17 -17.20
N SER A 17 27.57 -11.20 -17.59
CA SER A 17 28.99 -11.43 -17.91
C SER A 17 29.83 -11.31 -16.63
N PRO A 18 30.94 -12.06 -16.47
CA PRO A 18 31.77 -11.95 -15.27
C PRO A 18 32.49 -10.59 -15.19
N LEU A 19 32.49 -9.99 -14.00
CA LEU A 19 33.17 -8.72 -13.69
C LEU A 19 34.68 -8.97 -13.45
N PRO A 20 35.61 -8.08 -13.89
CA PRO A 20 37.00 -8.14 -13.49
C PRO A 20 37.20 -7.69 -12.03
N SER A 21 38.30 -8.14 -11.43
CA SER A 21 38.70 -8.00 -10.02
C SER A 21 38.79 -6.55 -9.50
N PRO A 22 38.61 -6.33 -8.17
CA PRO A 22 38.47 -5.00 -7.61
C PRO A 22 39.80 -4.26 -7.53
N ARG A 23 39.84 -3.03 -8.05
CA ARG A 23 40.87 -2.04 -7.68
C ARG A 23 40.42 -1.31 -6.43
N THR A 24 41.31 -1.28 -5.45
CA THR A 24 41.17 -0.62 -4.16
C THR A 24 40.94 0.88 -4.35
N LEU A 25 39.83 1.41 -3.83
CA LEU A 25 39.61 2.85 -3.71
C LEU A 25 39.39 3.23 -2.24
N SER A 26 40.23 4.16 -1.81
CA SER A 26 40.36 4.69 -0.45
C SER A 26 39.13 5.52 -0.05
N PRO A 27 38.69 5.52 1.23
CA PRO A 27 37.58 6.34 1.66
C PRO A 27 38.09 7.76 1.87
N ARG A 28 37.51 8.75 1.16
CA ARG A 28 37.68 10.16 1.52
C ARG A 28 36.37 10.74 2.01
N CYS A 29 36.54 11.49 3.10
CA CYS A 29 35.55 11.99 4.04
C CYS A 29 34.56 12.98 3.45
N CYS A 30 33.44 13.07 4.17
CA CYS A 30 32.50 14.17 4.20
C CYS A 30 33.16 15.55 4.09
N ASN A 31 32.72 16.34 3.12
CA ASN A 31 32.85 17.80 3.16
C ASN A 31 31.47 18.41 2.84
N SER A 32 31.02 19.26 3.75
CA SER A 32 29.88 20.16 3.61
C SER A 32 30.09 21.12 2.43
N ILE A 33 29.08 21.28 1.57
CA ILE A 33 29.07 22.26 0.45
C ILE A 33 28.01 23.33 0.76
N PRO A 34 28.29 24.63 0.53
CA PRO A 34 27.35 25.72 0.81
C PRO A 34 26.24 25.81 -0.23
N SER A 35 25.11 26.36 0.20
CA SER A 35 23.90 26.61 -0.59
C SER A 35 24.17 27.48 -1.81
N GLN A 36 24.19 26.88 -3.00
CA GLN A 36 23.95 27.55 -4.28
C GLN A 36 23.14 26.63 -5.20
N ASP A 37 22.23 27.24 -5.95
CA ASP A 37 21.24 26.63 -6.84
C ASP A 37 21.72 25.36 -7.55
N MET A 38 21.09 24.22 -7.21
CA MET A 38 21.33 22.95 -7.88
C MET A 38 20.24 22.68 -8.92
N GLU A 39 20.51 23.04 -10.17
CA GLU A 39 20.00 22.24 -11.28
C GLU A 39 20.87 20.98 -11.36
N ALA A 40 20.60 20.02 -10.45
CA ALA A 40 21.36 18.79 -10.35
C ALA A 40 21.07 17.90 -11.58
N LYS A 41 22.03 17.80 -12.51
CA LYS A 41 22.05 16.71 -13.48
C LYS A 41 22.00 15.38 -12.71
N PRO A 42 21.09 14.45 -13.02
CA PRO A 42 21.01 13.18 -12.33
C PRO A 42 22.31 12.40 -12.56
N SER A 43 23.18 12.36 -11.54
CA SER A 43 24.33 11.49 -11.54
C SER A 43 23.84 10.05 -11.38
N GLN A 44 24.00 9.23 -12.42
CA GLN A 44 23.73 7.79 -12.34
C GLN A 44 24.78 7.13 -11.44
N GLY A 45 24.48 7.02 -10.14
CA GLY A 45 25.23 6.21 -9.19
C GLY A 45 24.77 4.76 -9.22
N LEU A 46 25.69 3.80 -9.29
CA LEU A 46 25.39 2.38 -9.08
C LEU A 46 25.39 2.09 -7.58
N TYR A 47 24.24 1.69 -7.04
CA TYR A 47 24.09 1.30 -5.63
C TYR A 47 23.91 -0.21 -5.52
N PRO A 48 24.68 -0.91 -4.68
CA PRO A 48 24.45 -2.33 -4.43
C PRO A 48 23.04 -2.56 -3.88
N LEU A 49 22.29 -3.49 -4.50
CA LEU A 49 20.90 -3.78 -4.11
C LEU A 49 20.74 -4.13 -2.63
N HIS A 50 21.70 -4.86 -2.04
CA HIS A 50 21.67 -5.23 -0.63
C HIS A 50 21.84 -4.05 0.35
N ARG A 51 22.17 -2.86 -0.16
CA ARG A 51 22.22 -1.60 0.60
C ARG A 51 21.05 -0.68 0.30
N CYS A 52 20.11 -1.12 -0.54
CA CYS A 52 18.93 -0.37 -0.91
C CYS A 52 17.71 -0.89 -0.15
N LYS A 53 16.75 -0.01 0.09
CA LYS A 53 15.40 -0.40 0.51
C LYS A 53 14.53 -0.56 -0.72
N THR A 54 13.76 -1.65 -0.76
CA THR A 54 12.77 -1.87 -1.82
C THR A 54 11.43 -1.35 -1.33
N ILE A 55 10.83 -0.44 -2.09
CA ILE A 55 9.51 0.11 -1.80
C ILE A 55 8.53 -0.42 -2.84
N HIS A 56 7.47 -1.09 -2.38
CA HIS A 56 6.36 -1.52 -3.22
C HIS A 56 5.22 -0.51 -3.08
N LEU A 57 4.79 0.08 -4.20
CA LEU A 57 3.69 1.04 -4.23
C LEU A 57 2.43 0.36 -4.75
N VAL A 58 1.33 0.49 -4.01
CA VAL A 58 0.04 -0.14 -4.32
C VAL A 58 -1.05 0.92 -4.18
N ARG A 59 -1.85 1.11 -5.24
CA ARG A 59 -3.08 1.92 -5.18
C ARG A 59 -4.18 1.13 -4.48
N HIS A 60 -5.10 1.82 -3.79
CA HIS A 60 -6.30 1.18 -3.27
C HIS A 60 -7.10 0.48 -4.39
N ALA A 61 -7.80 -0.60 -4.03
CA ALA A 61 -8.75 -1.26 -4.91
C ALA A 61 -9.99 -0.38 -5.15
N GLN A 62 -10.86 -0.77 -6.08
CA GLN A 62 -12.06 0.02 -6.43
C GLN A 62 -12.92 0.33 -5.19
N GLY A 63 -13.12 1.61 -4.91
CA GLY A 63 -14.06 2.10 -3.90
C GLY A 63 -15.40 2.52 -4.51
N VAL A 64 -16.42 2.64 -3.67
CA VAL A 64 -17.77 3.09 -4.12
C VAL A 64 -17.71 4.46 -4.82
N HIS A 65 -16.82 5.35 -4.39
CA HIS A 65 -16.59 6.65 -5.02
C HIS A 65 -16.08 6.56 -6.47
N ASN A 66 -15.33 5.51 -6.84
CA ASN A 66 -14.89 5.35 -8.22
C ASN A 66 -16.08 5.04 -9.12
N VAL A 67 -16.96 4.13 -8.68
CA VAL A 67 -18.14 3.71 -9.45
C VAL A 67 -19.13 4.85 -9.62
N GLU A 68 -19.39 5.63 -8.57
CA GLU A 68 -20.32 6.75 -8.66
C GLU A 68 -19.74 7.93 -9.45
N GLY A 69 -18.44 8.22 -9.30
CA GLY A 69 -17.75 9.26 -10.07
C GLY A 69 -17.66 8.95 -11.58
N GLU A 70 -17.53 7.67 -11.96
CA GLU A 70 -17.56 7.24 -13.36
C GLU A 70 -18.94 7.43 -14.00
N LYS A 71 -20.02 7.29 -13.21
CA LYS A 71 -21.40 7.53 -13.69
C LYS A 71 -21.71 9.01 -13.79
N ASN A 72 -21.33 9.78 -12.77
CA ASN A 72 -21.58 11.20 -12.66
C ASN A 72 -20.47 11.88 -11.87
N HIS A 73 -19.73 12.77 -12.51
CA HIS A 73 -18.60 13.47 -11.87
C HIS A 73 -19.05 14.35 -10.68
N ASP A 74 -20.28 14.88 -10.70
CA ASP A 74 -20.83 15.67 -9.59
C ASP A 74 -21.08 14.83 -8.34
N ALA A 75 -21.13 13.49 -8.46
CA ALA A 75 -21.29 12.58 -7.33
C ALA A 75 -20.13 12.70 -6.33
N TYR A 76 -18.94 13.14 -6.74
CA TYR A 76 -17.81 13.39 -5.85
C TYR A 76 -18.06 14.47 -4.79
N LEU A 77 -19.14 15.25 -4.90
CA LEU A 77 -19.56 16.20 -3.88
C LEU A 77 -20.58 15.61 -2.89
N SER A 78 -21.06 14.39 -3.13
CA SER A 78 -22.03 13.74 -2.25
C SER A 78 -21.39 13.30 -0.94
N GLU A 79 -22.06 13.65 0.16
CA GLU A 79 -21.73 13.18 1.51
C GLU A 79 -21.93 11.65 1.66
N ASP A 80 -22.73 11.02 0.79
CA ASP A 80 -22.87 9.56 0.76
C ASP A 80 -21.57 8.83 0.41
N LEU A 81 -20.63 9.54 -0.25
CA LEU A 81 -19.31 9.01 -0.57
C LEU A 81 -18.27 9.30 0.51
N PHE A 82 -18.66 9.87 1.65
CA PHE A 82 -17.76 10.13 2.77
C PHE A 82 -16.98 8.87 3.15
N ASP A 83 -15.65 8.99 3.17
CA ASP A 83 -14.74 7.90 3.57
C ASP A 83 -15.07 6.56 2.87
N ALA A 84 -15.32 6.64 1.56
CA ALA A 84 -15.79 5.54 0.74
C ALA A 84 -15.02 4.22 0.98
N HIS A 85 -15.77 3.14 1.22
CA HIS A 85 -15.28 1.77 1.35
C HIS A 85 -15.12 1.08 -0.02
N LEU A 86 -14.50 -0.09 -0.02
CA LEU A 86 -14.32 -0.94 -1.20
C LEU A 86 -15.65 -1.54 -1.69
N THR A 87 -15.81 -1.62 -3.01
CA THR A 87 -16.92 -2.36 -3.64
C THR A 87 -16.68 -3.88 -3.58
N PRO A 88 -17.69 -4.72 -3.90
CA PRO A 88 -17.47 -6.15 -4.09
C PRO A 88 -16.36 -6.46 -5.12
N LEU A 89 -16.29 -5.69 -6.22
CA LEU A 89 -15.21 -5.81 -7.21
C LEU A 89 -13.86 -5.36 -6.62
N GLY A 90 -13.82 -4.28 -5.83
CA GLY A 90 -12.61 -3.86 -5.12
C GLY A 90 -12.08 -4.96 -4.21
N TRP A 91 -12.97 -5.64 -3.49
CA TRP A 91 -12.64 -6.80 -2.68
C TRP A 91 -12.10 -7.98 -3.50
N GLN A 92 -12.65 -8.25 -4.69
CA GLN A 92 -12.09 -9.25 -5.60
C GLN A 92 -10.67 -8.87 -6.08
N GLN A 93 -10.41 -7.58 -6.33
CA GLN A 93 -9.07 -7.09 -6.68
C GLN A 93 -8.08 -7.31 -5.53
N VAL A 94 -8.50 -7.06 -4.28
CA VAL A 94 -7.72 -7.34 -3.07
C VAL A 94 -7.37 -8.83 -2.97
N ASP A 95 -8.32 -9.73 -3.19
CA ASP A 95 -8.06 -11.18 -3.15
C ASP A 95 -7.07 -11.62 -4.23
N ASN A 96 -7.18 -11.06 -5.43
CA ASN A 96 -6.26 -11.32 -6.53
C ASN A 96 -4.84 -10.82 -6.21
N LEU A 97 -4.73 -9.61 -5.64
CA LEU A 97 -3.44 -9.06 -5.21
C LEU A 97 -2.83 -9.90 -4.09
N ARG A 98 -3.61 -10.31 -3.08
CA ARG A 98 -3.18 -11.21 -2.00
C ARG A 98 -2.59 -12.52 -2.56
N LYS A 99 -3.28 -13.15 -3.52
CA LYS A 99 -2.77 -14.36 -4.20
C LYS A 99 -1.45 -14.10 -4.91
N HIS A 100 -1.34 -12.97 -5.61
CA HIS A 100 -0.13 -12.60 -6.34
C HIS A 100 1.07 -12.35 -5.41
N VAL A 101 0.91 -11.55 -4.34
CA VAL A 101 2.02 -11.24 -3.42
C VAL A 101 2.51 -12.47 -2.64
N LYS A 102 1.61 -13.44 -2.40
CA LYS A 102 1.98 -14.74 -1.83
C LYS A 102 2.73 -15.62 -2.83
N ALA A 103 2.19 -15.78 -4.04
CA ALA A 103 2.79 -16.63 -5.07
C ALA A 103 4.17 -16.13 -5.52
N SER A 104 4.37 -14.82 -5.56
CA SER A 104 5.66 -14.18 -5.87
C SER A 104 6.66 -14.18 -4.71
N GLY A 105 6.22 -14.52 -3.49
CA GLY A 105 7.03 -14.45 -2.27
C GLY A 105 7.29 -13.02 -1.76
N ILE A 106 6.70 -11.99 -2.38
CA ILE A 106 6.81 -10.60 -1.93
C ILE A 106 6.30 -10.48 -0.49
N SER A 107 5.19 -11.13 -0.15
CA SER A 107 4.60 -11.09 1.19
C SER A 107 5.56 -11.52 2.31
N ASN A 108 6.54 -12.36 1.99
CA ASN A 108 7.50 -12.90 2.97
C ASN A 108 8.69 -11.96 3.18
N ARG A 109 8.83 -10.91 2.36
CA ARG A 109 9.92 -9.93 2.41
C ARG A 109 9.49 -8.57 2.93
N ILE A 110 8.19 -8.34 3.10
CA ILE A 110 7.68 -7.06 3.62
C ILE A 110 7.98 -6.99 5.11
N GLU A 111 8.72 -5.95 5.50
CA GLU A 111 9.08 -5.66 6.89
C GLU A 111 8.11 -4.66 7.55
N LEU A 112 7.39 -3.87 6.75
CA LEU A 112 6.49 -2.80 7.21
C LEU A 112 5.44 -2.49 6.12
N VAL A 113 4.19 -2.26 6.53
CA VAL A 113 3.13 -1.73 5.67
C VAL A 113 2.77 -0.31 6.12
N ILE A 114 2.97 0.66 5.23
CA ILE A 114 2.55 2.04 5.43
C ILE A 114 1.28 2.28 4.62
N VAL A 115 0.27 2.87 5.23
CA VAL A 115 -1.05 3.02 4.61
C VAL A 115 -1.63 4.42 4.86
N SER A 116 -2.35 4.94 3.87
CA SER A 116 -3.19 6.13 4.07
C SER A 116 -4.33 5.80 5.04
N PRO A 117 -4.69 6.70 5.97
CA PRO A 117 -5.85 6.52 6.85
C PRO A 117 -7.17 6.85 6.11
N LEU A 118 -7.44 6.20 4.99
CA LEU A 118 -8.76 6.19 4.33
C LEU A 118 -9.32 4.77 4.39
N LEU A 119 -10.63 4.62 4.49
CA LEU A 119 -11.24 3.30 4.70
C LEU A 119 -10.90 2.32 3.57
N ARG A 120 -11.00 2.75 2.31
CA ARG A 120 -10.60 1.97 1.13
C ARG A 120 -9.13 1.54 1.12
N THR A 121 -8.21 2.38 1.58
CA THR A 121 -6.77 2.07 1.61
C THR A 121 -6.46 1.10 2.74
N LEU A 122 -7.07 1.30 3.91
CA LEU A 122 -6.97 0.37 5.05
C LEU A 122 -7.48 -1.02 4.65
N GLN A 123 -8.70 -1.12 4.10
CA GLN A 123 -9.29 -2.37 3.62
C GLN A 123 -8.41 -3.08 2.57
N THR A 124 -7.85 -2.32 1.63
CA THR A 124 -6.93 -2.87 0.61
C THR A 124 -5.67 -3.43 1.26
N ALA A 125 -5.04 -2.69 2.18
CA ALA A 125 -3.79 -3.08 2.81
C ALA A 125 -3.96 -4.31 3.71
N VAL A 126 -4.94 -4.29 4.63
CA VAL A 126 -5.17 -5.41 5.56
C VAL A 126 -5.68 -6.64 4.83
N GLY A 127 -6.52 -6.49 3.80
CA GLY A 127 -6.95 -7.61 2.97
C GLY A 127 -5.80 -8.27 2.20
N THR A 128 -4.88 -7.46 1.68
CA THR A 128 -3.74 -7.94 0.88
C THR A 128 -2.62 -8.55 1.71
N PHE A 129 -2.21 -7.84 2.76
CA PHE A 129 -0.99 -8.15 3.52
C PHE A 129 -1.27 -8.68 4.93
N GLY A 130 -2.54 -8.69 5.36
CA GLY A 130 -2.95 -9.25 6.65
C GLY A 130 -2.95 -10.79 6.67
N GLY A 131 -3.14 -11.35 7.87
CA GLY A 131 -3.10 -12.79 8.13
C GLY A 131 -4.29 -13.52 7.54
N GLU A 132 -4.37 -14.83 7.75
CA GLU A 132 -5.59 -15.58 7.43
C GLU A 132 -6.75 -15.19 8.38
N GLY A 133 -7.87 -15.91 8.28
CA GLY A 133 -9.00 -15.74 9.19
C GLY A 133 -8.53 -15.77 10.64
N TYR A 134 -9.09 -14.87 11.45
CA TYR A 134 -8.84 -14.84 12.88
C TYR A 134 -9.23 -16.17 13.52
N ILE A 135 -8.29 -16.79 14.24
CA ILE A 135 -8.54 -17.99 15.04
C ILE A 135 -8.79 -17.57 16.49
N ASP A 136 -9.89 -18.06 17.06
CA ASP A 136 -10.23 -17.79 18.45
C ASP A 136 -9.14 -18.32 19.39
N GLY A 137 -8.75 -17.53 20.38
CA GLY A 137 -7.75 -17.92 21.40
C GLY A 137 -6.33 -17.39 21.19
N VAL A 138 -6.11 -16.49 20.23
CA VAL A 138 -4.82 -15.80 20.11
C VAL A 138 -4.88 -14.40 20.74
N ASP A 139 -3.93 -14.12 21.63
CA ASP A 139 -3.83 -12.89 22.43
C ASP A 139 -3.28 -11.69 21.63
N ALA A 140 -3.75 -11.51 20.40
CA ALA A 140 -3.35 -10.38 19.54
C ALA A 140 -4.58 -9.75 18.88
N PRO A 141 -4.72 -8.41 18.89
CA PRO A 141 -5.83 -7.75 18.23
C PRO A 141 -5.81 -8.06 16.71
N PRO A 142 -6.98 -8.21 16.05
CA PRO A 142 -7.03 -8.43 14.62
C PRO A 142 -6.56 -7.18 13.84
N LEU A 143 -6.06 -7.37 12.62
CA LEU A 143 -5.80 -6.25 11.71
C LEU A 143 -7.08 -5.60 11.21
N MET A 144 -8.16 -6.38 11.11
CA MET A 144 -9.49 -5.90 10.73
C MET A 144 -10.55 -6.71 11.46
N THR A 145 -11.54 -6.05 12.05
CA THR A 145 -12.69 -6.72 12.68
C THR A 145 -13.68 -7.22 11.63
N THR A 146 -14.55 -8.15 12.02
CA THR A 146 -15.60 -8.68 11.14
C THR A 146 -16.50 -7.55 10.67
N GLY A 147 -16.69 -7.50 9.35
CA GLY A 147 -17.56 -6.53 8.70
C GLY A 147 -17.10 -5.07 8.70
N ALA A 148 -15.80 -4.83 8.90
CA ALA A 148 -15.26 -3.47 8.88
C ALA A 148 -15.63 -2.72 7.59
N GLY A 149 -16.20 -1.52 7.76
CA GLY A 149 -16.68 -0.68 6.66
C GLY A 149 -17.90 -1.26 5.93
N SER A 150 -18.80 -1.93 6.67
CA SER A 150 -20.01 -2.57 6.12
C SER A 150 -19.71 -3.61 5.04
N SER A 151 -18.61 -4.35 5.21
CA SER A 151 -18.25 -5.45 4.32
C SER A 151 -18.81 -6.79 4.85
N ASP A 152 -18.95 -7.80 3.99
CA ASP A 152 -19.26 -9.18 4.42
C ASP A 152 -17.98 -9.98 4.74
N ARG A 153 -16.88 -9.29 5.09
CA ARG A 153 -15.57 -9.91 5.30
C ARG A 153 -15.42 -10.42 6.74
N PRO A 154 -14.83 -11.61 6.92
CA PRO A 154 -14.45 -12.07 8.25
C PRO A 154 -13.32 -11.22 8.82
N ALA A 155 -13.11 -11.30 10.13
CA ALA A 155 -11.95 -10.70 10.78
C ALA A 155 -10.63 -11.22 10.16
N ILE A 156 -9.66 -10.32 10.04
CA ILE A 156 -8.33 -10.60 9.49
C ILE A 156 -7.32 -10.59 10.62
N SER A 157 -6.58 -11.69 10.78
CA SER A 157 -5.56 -11.82 11.82
C SER A 157 -4.35 -10.91 11.59
N SER A 158 -3.73 -10.44 12.67
CA SER A 158 -2.43 -9.76 12.67
C SER A 158 -1.24 -10.72 12.77
N LEU A 159 -1.47 -12.02 12.96
CA LEU A 159 -0.42 -12.98 13.29
C LEU A 159 0.56 -13.23 12.15
N ASN A 160 1.85 -13.25 12.51
CA ASN A 160 2.95 -13.48 11.56
C ASN A 160 2.89 -12.52 10.36
N ARG A 161 2.39 -11.29 10.56
CA ARG A 161 2.34 -10.22 9.57
C ARG A 161 3.24 -9.07 10.02
N PRO A 162 3.76 -8.27 9.07
CA PRO A 162 4.50 -7.06 9.40
C PRO A 162 3.60 -6.05 10.15
N PRO A 163 4.17 -5.11 10.90
CA PRO A 163 3.43 -4.00 11.47
C PRO A 163 2.78 -3.13 10.38
N PHE A 164 1.62 -2.55 10.72
CA PHE A 164 0.89 -1.62 9.88
C PHE A 164 0.88 -0.25 10.56
N ILE A 165 1.30 0.79 9.84
CA ILE A 165 1.28 2.17 10.33
C ILE A 165 0.47 3.01 9.35
N ALA A 166 -0.56 3.67 9.88
CA ALA A 166 -1.35 4.65 9.17
C ALA A 166 -0.67 6.02 9.26
N VAL A 167 -0.44 6.66 8.11
CA VAL A 167 0.29 7.93 8.02
C VAL A 167 -0.57 8.95 7.27
N GLU A 168 -0.90 10.06 7.94
CA GLU A 168 -1.81 11.09 7.41
C GLU A 168 -1.29 11.70 6.11
N SER A 169 0.03 11.86 5.97
CA SER A 169 0.66 12.40 4.75
C SER A 169 0.57 11.48 3.54
N CYS A 170 0.09 10.23 3.70
CA CYS A 170 -0.16 9.32 2.58
C CYS A 170 -1.55 9.52 1.94
N ARG A 171 -2.40 10.41 2.47
CA ARG A 171 -3.69 10.72 1.85
C ARG A 171 -3.51 11.34 0.46
N GLU A 172 -4.39 10.97 -0.47
CA GLU A 172 -4.28 11.37 -1.87
C GLU A 172 -4.59 12.86 -2.10
N HIS A 173 -5.73 13.34 -1.61
CA HIS A 173 -6.17 14.72 -1.74
C HIS A 173 -6.73 15.20 -0.40
N LEU A 174 -6.37 16.41 0.01
CA LEU A 174 -7.00 17.10 1.13
C LEU A 174 -7.89 18.19 0.56
N GLY A 175 -9.10 17.80 0.14
CA GLY A 175 -9.93 18.63 -0.72
C GLY A 175 -11.41 18.65 -0.34
N VAL A 176 -12.20 19.21 -1.25
CA VAL A 176 -13.65 19.40 -1.10
C VAL A 176 -14.44 18.10 -1.22
N HIS A 177 -13.86 17.04 -1.78
CA HIS A 177 -14.54 15.77 -2.01
C HIS A 177 -14.70 14.99 -0.71
N PRO A 178 -15.94 14.70 -0.27
CA PRO A 178 -16.19 13.94 0.96
C PRO A 178 -15.46 12.61 1.04
N CYS A 179 -15.23 11.94 -0.10
CA CYS A 179 -14.54 10.66 -0.16
C CYS A 179 -13.07 10.71 0.26
N ASP A 180 -12.43 11.88 0.25
CA ASP A 180 -11.02 12.04 0.64
C ASP A 180 -10.87 12.48 2.10
N ARG A 181 -11.99 12.73 2.77
CA ARG A 181 -12.05 12.85 4.22
C ARG A 181 -12.14 11.45 4.83
N ARG A 182 -11.52 11.32 5.99
CA ARG A 182 -11.52 10.07 6.76
C ARG A 182 -12.43 10.17 7.96
N SER A 183 -12.91 9.01 8.42
CA SER A 183 -13.54 8.88 9.73
C SER A 183 -12.56 9.21 10.88
N SER A 184 -13.10 9.32 12.10
CA SER A 184 -12.29 9.55 13.30
C SER A 184 -11.33 8.39 13.57
N ILE A 185 -10.17 8.70 14.17
CA ILE A 185 -9.18 7.68 14.57
C ILE A 185 -9.77 6.72 15.60
N THR A 186 -10.65 7.19 16.49
CA THR A 186 -11.36 6.32 17.45
C THR A 186 -12.13 5.22 16.73
N LYS A 187 -12.91 5.58 15.70
CA LYS A 187 -13.65 4.61 14.87
C LYS A 187 -12.70 3.65 14.15
N TYR A 188 -11.58 4.13 13.63
CA TYR A 188 -10.61 3.24 12.97
C TYR A 188 -9.88 2.30 13.93
N ARG A 189 -9.63 2.69 15.18
CA ARG A 189 -9.07 1.78 16.18
C ARG A 189 -10.04 0.65 16.54
N GLU A 190 -11.35 0.87 16.45
CA GLU A 190 -12.35 -0.18 16.60
C GLU A 190 -12.37 -1.13 15.39
N LEU A 191 -12.22 -0.60 14.17
CA LEU A 191 -12.26 -1.38 12.95
C LEU A 191 -10.94 -2.11 12.62
N PHE A 192 -9.81 -1.50 12.96
CA PHE A 192 -8.45 -1.96 12.62
C PHE A 192 -7.53 -1.91 13.85
N PRO A 193 -7.81 -2.68 14.91
CA PRO A 193 -7.18 -2.48 16.22
C PRO A 193 -5.68 -2.75 16.26
N ALA A 194 -5.15 -3.56 15.33
CA ALA A 194 -3.70 -3.80 15.23
C ALA A 194 -2.95 -2.81 14.30
N VAL A 195 -3.62 -1.81 13.72
CA VAL A 195 -2.96 -0.75 12.94
C VAL A 195 -2.55 0.37 13.87
N ASP A 196 -1.31 0.82 13.77
CA ASP A 196 -0.83 2.00 14.49
C ASP A 196 -1.31 3.28 13.80
N PHE A 197 -2.07 4.09 14.52
CA PHE A 197 -2.59 5.39 14.09
C PHE A 197 -1.89 6.58 14.76
N SER A 198 -0.69 6.38 15.34
CA SER A 198 0.08 7.44 16.00
C SER A 198 0.50 8.58 15.05
N LEU A 199 0.58 8.30 13.75
CA LEU A 199 0.96 9.24 12.69
C LEU A 199 -0.22 9.64 11.77
N ALA A 200 -1.45 9.34 12.19
CA ALA A 200 -2.68 9.55 11.41
C ALA A 200 -3.47 10.79 11.84
#